data_AF-A0A972LRV6-F1
#
_entry.id   AF-A0A972LRV6-F1
#
_cell.length_a   1.000
_cell.length_b   1.000
_cell.length_c   1.000
_cell.angle_alpha   90.00
_cell.angle_beta   90.00
_cell.angle_gamma   90.00
#
_symmetry.space_group_name_H-M   'P 1'
#
loop_
_entity.id
_entity.type
_entity.pdbx_description
1 polymer ?
#
loop_
_entity_poly.entity_id
_entity_poly.type
_entity_poly.pdbx_seq_one_letter_code
_entity_poly.pdbx_strand_id
1 'polypeptide(L)' 'MPEDLPRAVLVLLWLLIGVIVFGYLAMEYPLVFAFVFAAVFYGGPVLWNVKFKK' A
#
# COMPACT_ATOMS: atom_id res chain seq x y z
N MET A 1 -11.30 17.62 11.08
CA MET A 1 -11.71 17.57 12.51
C MET A 1 -10.73 16.67 13.28
N PRO A 2 -10.62 16.71 14.62
CA PRO A 2 -9.66 15.87 15.37
C PRO A 2 -9.78 14.37 15.10
N GLU A 3 -10.90 13.92 14.55
CA GLU A 3 -11.17 12.58 14.02
C GLU A 3 -10.45 12.22 12.69
N ASP A 4 -9.85 13.18 11.99
CA ASP A 4 -8.99 12.91 10.81
C ASP A 4 -7.57 12.49 11.20
N LEU A 5 -7.11 12.87 12.40
CA LEU A 5 -5.77 12.54 12.90
C LEU A 5 -5.54 11.03 13.04
N PRO A 6 -6.44 10.24 13.68
CA PRO A 6 -6.29 8.80 13.75
C PRO A 6 -6.25 8.13 12.38
N ARG A 7 -7.08 8.60 11.44
CA ARG A 7 -7.14 8.06 10.09
C ARG A 7 -5.85 8.33 9.32
N ALA A 8 -5.31 9.55 9.40
CA ALA A 8 -4.04 9.89 8.77
C ALA A 8 -2.89 9.03 9.31
N VAL A 9 -2.80 8.84 10.63
CA VAL A 9 -1.78 7.97 11.25
C VAL A 9 -1.90 6.52 10.76
N LEU A 10 -3.12 5.98 10.66
CA LEU A 10 -3.34 4.63 10.14
C LEU A 10 -2.90 4.50 8.67
N VAL A 11 -3.17 5.50 7.84
CA VAL A 11 -2.71 5.52 6.44
C VAL A 11 -1.19 5.59 6.37
N LEU A 12 -0.55 6.44 7.19
CA LEU A 12 0.90 6.55 7.24
C LEU A 12 1.56 5.25 7.72
N LEU A 13 1.00 4.60 8.73
CA LEU A 13 1.48 3.29 9.19
C LEU A 13 1.32 2.22 8.11
N TRP A 14 0.19 2.20 7.43
CA TRP A 14 -0.05 1.27 6.33
C TRP A 14 0.95 1.49 5.17
N LEU A 15 1.19 2.75 4.80
CA LEU A 15 2.19 3.11 3.79
C LEU A 15 3.61 2.70 4.23
N LEU A 16 3.98 2.97 5.48
CA LEU A 16 5.29 2.62 6.03
C LEU A 16 5.53 1.11 5.97
N ILE A 17 4.56 0.31 6.41
CA ILE A 17 4.64 -1.15 6.35
C ILE A 17 4.81 -1.62 4.90
N GLY A 18 4.00 -1.07 3.98
CA GLY A 18 4.12 -1.38 2.55
C GLY A 18 5.51 -1.10 1.99
N VAL A 19 6.10 0.05 2.34
CA VAL A 19 7.43 0.45 1.85
C VAL A 19 8.53 -0.46 2.40
N ILE A 20 8.46 -0.83 3.68
CA ILE A 20 9.43 -1.75 4.29
C ILE A 20 9.37 -3.12 3.62
N VAL A 21 8.17 -3.67 3.42
CA VAL A 21 7.98 -4.98 2.76
C VAL A 21 8.42 -4.92 1.30
N PHE A 22 8.09 -3.84 0.59
CA PHE A 22 8.53 -3.65 -0.79
C PHE A 22 10.06 -3.60 -0.90
N GLY A 23 10.72 -2.83 -0.02
CA GLY A 23 12.18 -2.74 0.02
C GLY A 23 12.83 -4.10 0.30
N TYR A 24 12.29 -4.84 1.27
CA TYR A 24 12.73 -6.21 1.58
C TYR A 24 12.60 -7.15 0.36
N LEU A 25 11.44 -7.14 -0.30
CA LEU A 25 11.20 -7.95 -1.49
C LEU A 25 12.11 -7.57 -2.67
N ALA A 26 12.38 -6.27 -2.83
CA ALA A 26 13.28 -5.79 -3.88
C ALA A 26 14.74 -6.18 -3.65
N MET A 27 15.14 -6.40 -2.39
CA MET A 27 16.51 -6.82 -2.03
C MET A 27 16.71 -8.34 -2.15
N GLU A 28 15.75 -9.15 -1.70
CA GLU A 28 15.93 -10.60 -1.60
C GLU A 28 15.36 -11.39 -2.79
N TYR A 29 14.37 -10.84 -3.51
CA TYR A 29 13.66 -11.56 -4.55
C TYR A 29 13.85 -10.91 -5.93
N PRO A 30 13.63 -11.67 -7.02
CA PRO A 30 13.55 -11.10 -8.35
C PRO A 30 12.55 -9.93 -8.38
N LEU A 31 12.91 -8.86 -9.10
CA LEU A 31 12.13 -7.62 -9.20
C LEU A 31 10.63 -7.83 -9.52
N VAL A 32 10.30 -8.93 -10.20
CA VAL A 32 8.92 -9.33 -10.51
C VAL A 32 8.07 -9.45 -9.25
N PHE A 33 8.60 -10.02 -8.15
CA PHE A 33 7.84 -10.17 -6.90
C PHE A 33 7.57 -8.83 -6.23
N ALA A 34 8.57 -7.94 -6.19
CA ALA A 34 8.40 -6.59 -5.67
C ALA A 34 7.37 -5.79 -6.49
N PHE A 35 7.39 -5.95 -7.82
CA PHE A 35 6.45 -5.28 -8.71
C PHE A 35 5.00 -5.77 -8.52
N VAL A 36 4.81 -7.09 -8.42
CA VAL A 36 3.50 -7.69 -8.14
C VAL A 36 2.99 -7.24 -6.78
N PHE A 37 3.84 -7.23 -5.75
CA PHE A 37 3.48 -6.72 -4.43
C PHE A 37 3.02 -5.26 -4.50
N ALA A 38 3.79 -4.39 -5.16
CA ALA A 38 3.43 -2.98 -5.28
C ALA A 38 2.10 -2.77 -6.01
N ALA A 39 1.86 -3.51 -7.09
CA ALA A 39 0.61 -3.43 -7.85
C ALA A 39 -0.61 -3.85 -6.99
N VAL A 40 -0.48 -4.90 -6.18
CA VAL A 40 -1.57 -5.39 -5.33
C VAL A 40 -1.76 -4.51 -4.09
N PHE A 41 -0.68 -4.21 -3.39
CA PHE A 41 -0.73 -3.49 -2.12
C PHE A 41 -1.15 -2.02 -2.31
N TYR A 42 -0.53 -1.30 -3.24
CA TYR A 42 -0.88 0.10 -3.50
C TYR A 42 -2.03 0.27 -4.49
N GLY A 43 -2.10 -0.59 -5.51
CA GLY A 43 -3.14 -0.52 -6.54
C GLY A 43 -4.48 -1.11 -6.10
N GLY A 44 -4.49 -2.13 -5.24
CA GLY A 44 -5.72 -2.79 -4.76
C GLY A 44 -6.74 -1.82 -4.15
N PRO A 45 -6.36 -0.98 -3.17
CA PRO A 45 -7.25 0.03 -2.59
C PRO A 45 -7.79 1.03 -3.63
N VAL A 46 -6.97 1.41 -4.61
CA VAL A 46 -7.37 2.33 -5.69
C VAL A 46 -8.42 1.66 -6.57
N LEU A 47 -8.16 0.43 -7.02
CA LEU A 47 -9.09 -0.33 -7.85
C LEU A 47 -10.41 -0.60 -7.13
N TRP A 48 -10.37 -0.89 -5.83
CA TRP A 48 -11.57 -1.07 -5.02
C TRP A 48 -12.41 0.21 -4.98
N ASN A 49 -11.78 1.36 -4.71
CA ASN A 49 -12.48 2.64 -4.70
C ASN A 49 -13.05 3.04 -6.06
N VAL A 50 -12.37 2.67 -7.17
CA VAL A 50 -12.85 2.95 -8.53
C VAL A 50 -14.01 2.03 -8.92
N LYS A 51 -13.97 0.74 -8.54
CA LYS A 51 -14.98 -0.25 -8.94
C LYS A 51 -16.29 -0.12 -8.17
N PHE A 52 -16.25 0.29 -6.90
CA PHE A 52 -17.43 0.41 -6.03
C PHE A 52 -18.06 1.81 -6.00
N LYS A 53 -17.49 2.80 -6.72
CA LYS A 53 -18.09 4.13 -6.92
C LYS A 53 -18.90 4.26 -8.22
N LYS A 54 -19.00 3.21 -9.02
CA LYS A 54 -19.97 3.08 -10.12
C LYS A 54 -21.23 2.39 -9.62
#